data_AF-A0A969LPR2-F1
#
_entry.id   AF-A0A969LPR2-F1
#
_cell.length_a   1.000
_cell.length_b   1.000
_cell.length_c   1.000
_cell.angle_alpha   90.00
_cell.angle_beta   90.00
_cell.angle_gamma   90.00
#
_symmetry.space_group_name_H-M   'P 1'
#
loop_
_entity.id
_entity.type
_entity.pdbx_description
1 polymer ?
#
loop_
_entity_poly.entity_id
_entity_poly.type
_entity_poly.pdbx_seq_one_letter_code
_entity_poly.pdbx_strand_id
1 'polypeptide(L)'
;MIIDSHAHLVPPSLLDSIRSEASRFPSVRTIEQDGSLAFSFAGAKPTRPVSKPLGDMTGRAAWMAKNGIDRQVVGGWVDMFGYELPAAEGAAWARLINTHL
;
A
#
# COMPACT_ATOMS: atom_id res chain seq x y z
N MET A 1 10.75 -26.07 4.06
CA MET A 1 10.20 -24.74 4.31
C MET A 1 10.64 -23.82 3.17
N ILE A 2 9.71 -23.35 2.35
CA ILE A 2 9.91 -22.43 1.24
C ILE A 2 9.48 -21.04 1.69
N ILE A 3 10.39 -20.07 1.61
CA ILE A 3 10.14 -18.67 1.94
C ILE A 3 10.22 -17.84 0.66
N ASP A 4 9.15 -17.14 0.33
CA ASP A 4 9.17 -16.07 -0.66
C ASP A 4 9.57 -14.76 0.03
N SER A 5 10.72 -14.20 -0.31
CA SER A 5 11.25 -13.00 0.31
C SER A 5 10.96 -11.71 -0.48
N HIS A 6 10.19 -11.78 -1.58
CA HIS A 6 9.91 -10.62 -2.41
C HIS A 6 8.44 -10.60 -2.85
N ALA A 7 7.60 -10.02 -1.99
CA ALA A 7 6.22 -9.74 -2.33
C ALA A 7 5.78 -8.36 -1.83
N HIS A 8 4.80 -7.77 -2.49
CA HIS A 8 4.20 -6.50 -2.08
C HIS A 8 2.81 -6.69 -1.50
N LEU A 9 2.44 -5.86 -0.53
CA LEU A 9 1.15 -5.84 0.13
C LEU A 9 0.65 -4.40 0.28
N VAL A 10 -0.66 -4.21 0.09
CA VAL A 10 -1.39 -3.00 0.50
C VAL A 10 -2.55 -3.47 1.38
N PRO A 11 -2.39 -3.48 2.72
CA PRO A 11 -3.42 -3.97 3.64
C PRO A 11 -4.72 -3.19 3.47
N PRO A 12 -5.91 -3.83 3.49
CA PRO A 12 -7.18 -3.10 3.46
C PRO A 12 -7.30 -2.05 4.58
N SER A 13 -6.80 -2.38 5.78
CA SER A 13 -6.78 -1.46 6.93
C SER A 13 -5.92 -0.21 6.70
N LEU A 14 -4.89 -0.29 5.85
CA LEU A 14 -4.10 0.87 5.44
C LEU A 14 -4.93 1.80 4.56
N LEU A 15 -5.68 1.27 3.59
CA LEU A 15 -6.54 2.08 2.73
C LEU A 15 -7.63 2.79 3.54
N ASP A 16 -8.22 2.09 4.52
CA ASP A 16 -9.21 2.69 5.42
C ASP A 16 -8.61 3.82 6.27
N SER A 17 -7.39 3.63 6.78
CA SER A 17 -6.71 4.64 7.59
C SER A 17 -6.23 5.84 6.77
N ILE A 18 -5.81 5.62 5.53
CA ILE A 18 -5.52 6.71 4.59
C ILE A 18 -6.77 7.56 4.34
N ARG A 19 -7.94 6.95 4.20
CA ARG A 19 -9.20 7.69 4.02
C ARG A 19 -9.57 8.48 5.27
N SER A 20 -9.48 7.87 6.45
CA SER A 20 -9.87 8.52 7.71
C SER A 20 -8.90 9.63 8.14
N GLU A 21 -7.62 9.49 7.80
CA GLU A 21 -6.56 10.45 8.15
C GLU A 21 -6.17 11.35 6.97
N ALA A 22 -6.94 11.40 5.89
CA ALA A 22 -6.57 12.16 4.68
C ALA A 22 -6.23 13.64 4.96
N SER A 23 -6.91 14.27 5.92
CA SER A 23 -6.64 15.65 6.32
C SER A 23 -5.27 15.87 6.98
N ARG A 24 -4.62 14.81 7.47
CA ARG A 24 -3.27 14.83 8.05
C ARG A 24 -2.18 14.92 6.97
N PHE A 25 -2.52 14.63 5.71
CA PHE A 25 -1.60 14.55 4.59
C PHE A 25 -1.98 15.51 3.46
N PRO A 26 -1.82 16.83 3.65
CA PRO A 26 -2.26 17.83 2.67
C PRO A 26 -1.55 17.72 1.31
N SER A 27 -0.36 17.10 1.26
CA SER A 27 0.38 16.87 0.01
C SER A 27 0.03 15.52 -0.63
N VAL A 28 -0.88 14.74 -0.06
CA VAL A 28 -1.36 13.47 -0.61
C VAL A 28 -2.79 13.66 -1.09
N ARG A 29 -2.99 13.51 -2.40
CA ARG A 29 -4.34 13.43 -2.98
C ARG A 29 -4.67 11.99 -3.33
N THR A 30 -5.74 11.47 -2.76
CA THR A 30 -6.33 10.17 -3.10
C THR A 30 -7.37 10.33 -4.20
N ILE A 31 -7.35 9.44 -5.19
CA ILE A 31 -8.29 9.41 -6.32
C ILE A 31 -8.97 8.05 -6.32
N GLU A 32 -10.29 8.03 -6.15
CA GLU A 32 -11.09 6.81 -6.27
C GLU A 32 -11.25 6.45 -7.76
N GLN A 33 -10.75 5.29 -8.14
CA GLN A 33 -10.83 4.77 -9.50
C GLN A 33 -11.02 3.25 -9.45
N ASP A 34 -12.04 2.76 -10.16
CA ASP A 34 -12.35 1.32 -10.28
C ASP A 34 -12.52 0.61 -8.91
N GLY A 35 -13.05 1.32 -7.91
CA GLY A 35 -13.26 0.81 -6.56
C GLY A 35 -11.98 0.70 -5.72
N SER A 36 -10.91 1.39 -6.13
CA SER A 36 -9.62 1.42 -5.47
C SER A 36 -9.01 2.83 -5.45
N LEU A 37 -7.87 2.99 -4.80
CA LEU A 37 -7.18 4.28 -4.67
C LEU A 37 -5.97 4.38 -5.60
N ALA A 38 -5.89 5.48 -6.33
CA ALA A 38 -4.65 6.02 -6.87
C ALA A 38 -4.17 7.21 -6.00
N PHE A 39 -2.87 7.47 -6.02
CA PHE A 39 -2.24 8.51 -5.20
C PHE A 39 -1.56 9.56 -6.06
N SER A 40 -1.61 10.81 -5.64
CA SER A 40 -0.86 11.92 -6.24
C SER A 40 -0.14 12.64 -5.11
N PHE A 41 1.19 12.59 -5.14
CA PHE A 41 2.07 13.12 -4.10
C PHE A 41 2.64 14.46 -4.52
N ALA A 42 2.55 15.48 -3.66
CA ALA A 42 3.09 16.82 -3.88
C ALA A 42 2.70 17.43 -5.26
N GLY A 43 1.49 17.15 -5.74
CA GLY A 43 0.99 17.64 -7.03
C GLY A 43 1.51 16.89 -8.27
N ALA A 44 2.31 15.83 -8.10
CA ALA A 44 2.77 14.98 -9.19
C ALA A 44 1.62 14.20 -9.85
N LYS A 45 1.91 13.63 -11.03
CA LYS A 45 0.95 12.79 -11.76
C LYS A 45 0.48 11.63 -10.88
N PRO A 46 -0.81 11.26 -10.94
CA PRO A 46 -1.32 10.12 -10.18
C PRO A 46 -0.62 8.80 -10.52
N THR A 47 -0.48 7.94 -9.53
CA THR A 47 -0.09 6.53 -9.69
C THR A 47 -1.19 5.76 -10.43
N ARG A 48 -0.91 4.49 -10.75
CA ARG A 48 -1.99 3.54 -11.05
C ARG A 48 -2.86 3.32 -9.79
N PRO A 49 -4.13 2.90 -9.94
CA PRO A 49 -4.90 2.45 -8.79
C PRO A 49 -4.28 1.19 -8.16
N VAL A 50 -4.42 1.04 -6.84
CA VAL A 50 -4.00 -0.18 -6.14
C VAL A 50 -4.74 -1.38 -6.74
N SER A 51 -4.00 -2.35 -7.26
CA SER A 51 -4.62 -3.54 -7.86
C SER A 51 -5.21 -4.44 -6.77
N LYS A 52 -6.35 -5.07 -7.07
CA LYS A 52 -7.06 -5.97 -6.13
C LYS A 52 -6.16 -7.03 -5.47
N PRO A 53 -5.24 -7.73 -6.19
CA PRO A 53 -4.39 -8.74 -5.57
C PRO A 53 -3.44 -8.22 -4.48
N LEU A 54 -3.12 -6.92 -4.49
CA LEU A 54 -2.23 -6.33 -3.47
C LEU A 54 -2.88 -6.29 -2.08
N GLY A 55 -4.21 -6.26 -1.98
CA GLY A 55 -4.94 -6.27 -0.70
C GLY A 55 -5.76 -7.53 -0.42
N ASP A 56 -5.79 -8.49 -1.35
CA ASP A 56 -6.57 -9.72 -1.21
C ASP A 56 -5.82 -10.77 -0.35
N MET A 57 -6.05 -10.73 0.96
CA MET A 57 -5.41 -11.65 1.91
C MET A 57 -5.81 -13.11 1.71
N THR A 58 -7.07 -13.35 1.37
CA THR A 58 -7.59 -14.71 1.13
C THR A 58 -7.00 -15.27 -0.17
N GLY A 59 -7.00 -14.47 -1.24
CA GLY A 59 -6.40 -14.84 -2.52
C GLY A 59 -4.89 -15.07 -2.40
N ARG A 60 -4.18 -14.26 -1.61
CA ARG A 60 -2.76 -14.47 -1.30
C ARG A 60 -2.52 -15.80 -0.60
N ALA A 61 -3.27 -16.12 0.46
CA ALA A 61 -3.11 -17.38 1.18
C ALA A 61 -3.37 -18.60 0.28
N ALA A 62 -4.41 -18.53 -0.56
CA ALA A 62 -4.71 -19.57 -1.54
C ALA A 62 -3.60 -19.72 -2.60
N TRP A 63 -3.04 -18.60 -3.08
CA TRP A 63 -1.92 -18.60 -4.02
C TRP A 63 -0.65 -19.19 -3.39
N MET A 64 -0.33 -18.83 -2.15
CA MET A 64 0.82 -19.40 -1.42
C MET A 64 0.67 -20.92 -1.27
N ALA A 65 -0.51 -21.39 -0.83
CA ALA A 65 -0.80 -22.81 -0.68
C ALA A 65 -0.68 -23.58 -2.01
N LYS A 66 -1.21 -23.02 -3.10
CA LYS A 66 -1.13 -23.60 -4.44
C LYS A 66 0.32 -23.73 -4.94
N ASN A 67 1.20 -22.81 -4.55
CA ASN A 67 2.59 -22.77 -5.01
C ASN A 67 3.59 -23.39 -4.00
N GLY A 68 3.10 -23.98 -2.91
CA GLY A 68 3.96 -24.61 -1.90
C GLY A 68 4.83 -23.60 -1.12
N ILE A 69 4.38 -22.35 -0.99
CA ILE A 69 5.10 -21.30 -0.23
C ILE A 69 4.62 -21.33 1.22
N ASP A 70 5.53 -21.66 2.14
CA ASP A 70 5.22 -21.78 3.56
C ASP A 70 5.11 -20.42 4.26
N ARG A 71 5.96 -19.46 3.86
CA ARG A 71 6.00 -18.10 4.42
C ARG A 71 6.30 -17.10 3.33
N GLN A 72 5.80 -15.89 3.49
CA GLN A 72 6.10 -14.78 2.60
C GLN A 72 6.47 -13.56 3.43
N VAL A 73 7.62 -12.95 3.13
CA VAL A 73 8.00 -11.64 3.66
C VAL A 73 7.47 -10.60 2.70
N VAL A 74 6.69 -9.65 3.21
CA VAL A 74 6.06 -8.60 2.41
C VAL A 74 6.70 -7.25 2.65
N GLY A 75 6.72 -6.42 1.60
CA GLY A 75 6.97 -4.99 1.68
C GLY A 75 5.76 -4.19 1.23
N GLY A 76 5.74 -2.90 1.54
CA GLY A 76 4.74 -1.99 0.97
C GLY A 76 4.87 -1.92 -0.56
N TRP A 77 3.77 -1.60 -1.23
CA TRP A 77 3.79 -1.32 -2.67
C TRP A 77 4.54 -0.02 -2.95
N VAL A 78 5.47 -0.04 -3.90
CA VAL A 78 6.42 1.06 -4.11
C VAL A 78 5.77 2.35 -4.60
N ASP A 79 4.69 2.26 -5.38
CA ASP A 79 4.02 3.45 -5.94
C ASP A 79 3.32 4.26 -4.82
N MET A 80 3.11 3.71 -3.61
CA MET A 80 2.51 4.45 -2.48
C MET A 80 3.53 5.08 -1.52
N PHE A 81 4.84 5.05 -1.78
CA PHE A 81 5.83 5.54 -0.81
C PHE A 81 5.91 7.07 -0.70
N GLY A 82 5.51 7.83 -1.72
CA GLY A 82 5.42 9.29 -1.65
C GLY A 82 6.76 9.97 -1.37
N TYR A 83 7.81 9.60 -2.09
CA TYR A 83 9.15 10.17 -1.91
C TYR A 83 9.25 11.67 -2.26
N GLU A 84 8.22 12.22 -2.90
CA GLU A 84 8.08 13.63 -3.24
C GLU A 84 7.54 14.47 -2.06
N LEU A 85 7.09 13.83 -0.97
CA LEU A 85 6.48 14.52 0.17
C LEU A 85 7.50 15.38 0.94
N PRO A 86 7.07 16.52 1.53
CA PRO A 86 7.88 17.25 2.49
C PRO A 86 8.35 16.33 3.62
N ALA A 87 9.60 16.47 4.07
CA ALA A 87 10.25 15.48 4.95
C ALA A 87 9.44 15.10 6.20
N ALA A 88 8.81 16.07 6.88
CA ALA A 88 7.99 15.81 8.06
C ALA A 88 6.71 15.01 7.73
N GLU A 89 6.05 15.36 6.63
CA GLU A 89 4.86 14.67 6.13
C GLU A 89 5.21 13.26 5.61
N GLY A 90 6.32 13.12 4.88
CA GLY A 90 6.83 11.83 4.42
C GLY A 90 7.18 10.89 5.58
N ALA A 91 7.77 11.39 6.66
CA ALA A 91 8.00 10.60 7.87
C ALA A 91 6.69 10.16 8.55
N ALA A 92 5.68 11.03 8.58
CA ALA A 92 4.35 10.69 9.09
C ALA A 92 3.64 9.66 8.21
N TRP A 93 3.79 9.78 6.89
CA TRP A 93 3.24 8.88 5.89
C TRP A 93 3.86 7.49 5.98
N ALA A 94 5.19 7.41 6.08
CA ALA A 94 5.90 6.15 6.29
C ALA A 94 5.48 5.46 7.61
N ARG A 95 5.27 6.23 8.69
CA ARG A 95 4.76 5.67 9.95
C ARG A 95 3.36 5.09 9.81
N LEU A 96 2.47 5.77 9.08
CA LEU A 96 1.14 5.24 8.78
C LEU A 96 1.26 3.90 8.05
N ILE A 97 1.98 3.87 6.92
CA ILE A 97 2.20 2.65 6.13
C ILE A 97 2.72 1.51 7.01
N ASN A 98 3.80 1.76 7.77
CA ASN A 98 4.45 0.75 8.59
C ASN A 98 3.61 0.28 9.80
N THR A 99 2.55 1.00 10.17
CA THR A 99 1.63 0.56 11.24
C THR A 99 0.72 -0.57 10.76
N HIS A 100 0.49 -0.68 9.44
CA HIS A 100 -0.41 -1.64 8.83
C HIS A 100 0.28 -2.83 8.14
N LEU A 101 1.57 -2.69 7.83
CA LEU A 101 2.41 -3.77 7.28
C LEU A 101 2.88 -4.72 8.39
#